data_AF-A0A4S4BUU0-F1
#
_entry.id   AF-A0A4S4BUU0-F1
#
_cell.length_a   1.000
_cell.length_b   1.000
_cell.length_c   1.000
_cell.angle_alpha   90.00
_cell.angle_beta   90.00
_cell.angle_gamma   90.00
#
_symmetry.space_group_name_H-M   'P 1'
#
loop_
_entity.id
_entity.type
_entity.pdbx_description
1 polymer ?
#
loop_
_entity_poly.entity_id
_entity_poly.type
_entity_poly.pdbx_seq_one_letter_code
_entity_poly.pdbx_strand_id
1 'polypeptide(L)' 'MTYLESELANKISLARRLMIVTAQTKGMDNPETIKYSQELDKLIFETQLLLKSCS' A
#
# COMPACT_ATOMS: atom_id res chain seq x y z
N MET A 1 2.70 -19.53 5.60
CA MET A 1 3.01 -18.13 5.31
C MET A 1 4.21 -18.12 4.39
N THR A 2 4.01 -17.88 3.10
CA THR A 2 5.13 -17.84 2.15
C THR A 2 5.83 -16.47 2.26
N TYR A 3 7.13 -16.42 1.99
CA TYR A 3 7.95 -15.20 2.11
C TYR A 3 7.34 -13.99 1.38
N LEU A 4 6.71 -14.24 0.22
CA LEU A 4 6.05 -13.26 -0.64
C LEU A 4 4.86 -12.55 0.04
N GLU A 5 4.05 -13.29 0.81
CA GLU A 5 2.92 -12.71 1.57
C GLU A 5 3.43 -11.73 2.63
N SER A 6 4.55 -12.06 3.28
CA SER A 6 5.17 -11.19 4.29
C SER A 6 5.76 -9.92 3.68
N GLU A 7 6.33 -10.02 2.48
CA GLU A 7 6.94 -8.88 1.80
C GLU A 7 5.88 -7.89 1.30
N LEU A 8 4.79 -8.40 0.72
CA LEU A 8 3.66 -7.58 0.31
C LEU A 8 2.97 -6.91 1.50
N ALA A 9 2.77 -7.63 2.60
CA ALA A 9 2.23 -7.06 3.82
C ALA A 9 3.11 -5.92 4.36
N ASN A 10 4.44 -6.09 4.34
CA ASN A 10 5.37 -5.05 4.75
C ASN A 10 5.30 -3.82 3.84
N LYS A 11 5.23 -4.02 2.51
CA LYS A 11 5.09 -2.91 1.54
C LYS A 11 3.78 -2.14 1.74
N ILE A 12 2.66 -2.84 1.96
CA ILE A 12 1.36 -2.22 2.26
C ILE A 12 1.42 -1.39 3.54
N SER A 13 2.01 -1.95 4.60
CA SER A 13 2.17 -1.26 5.88
C SER A 13 3.01 0.01 5.76
N LEU A 14 4.14 -0.08 5.03
CA LEU A 14 5.01 1.06 4.77
C LEU A 14 4.31 2.15 3.95
N ALA A 15 3.69 1.79 2.83
CA ALA A 15 2.97 2.73 1.97
C ALA A 15 1.83 3.43 2.73
N ARG A 16 1.07 2.69 3.54
CA ARG A 16 0.03 3.25 4.41
C ARG A 16 0.60 4.26 5.41
N ARG A 17 1.73 3.93 6.06
CA ARG A 17 2.37 4.84 7.02
C ARG A 17 2.83 6.12 6.33
N LEU A 18 3.47 6.01 5.17
CA LEU A 18 3.92 7.17 4.39
C LEU A 18 2.74 8.04 3.95
N MET A 19 1.67 7.45 3.45
CA MET A 19 0.45 8.18 3.08
C MET A 19 -0.12 8.97 4.27
N ILE A 20 -0.28 8.33 5.43
CA ILE A 20 -0.84 8.98 6.64
C ILE A 20 0.05 10.13 7.11
N VAL A 21 1.36 9.90 7.23
CA VAL A 21 2.30 10.94 7.68
C VAL A 21 2.31 12.10 6.70
N THR A 22 2.29 11.83 5.40
CA THR A 22 2.31 12.89 4.36
C THR A 22 0.99 13.64 4.32
N ALA A 23 -0.14 12.96 4.46
CA ALA A 23 -1.46 13.58 4.58
C ALA A 23 -1.54 14.52 5.79
N GLN A 24 -1.05 14.08 6.94
CA GLN A 24 -1.05 14.86 8.18
C GLN A 24 -0.13 16.09 8.11
N THR A 25 0.97 16.00 7.36
CA THR A 25 2.00 17.06 7.31
C THR A 25 1.82 18.02 6.13
N LYS A 26 1.34 17.53 4.98
CA LYS A 26 1.27 18.27 3.72
C LYS A 26 -0.15 18.42 3.15
N GLY A 27 -1.13 17.71 3.70
CA GLY A 27 -2.51 17.70 3.19
C GLY A 27 -2.83 16.49 2.31
N MET A 28 -4.13 16.22 2.16
CA MET A 28 -4.66 15.09 1.38
C MET A 28 -4.52 15.30 -0.14
N ASP A 29 -4.55 16.55 -0.59
CA ASP A 29 -4.41 16.98 -1.98
C ASP A 29 -2.94 17.15 -2.41
N ASN A 30 -1.99 16.96 -1.49
CA ASN A 30 -0.58 17.01 -1.83
C ASN A 30 -0.21 15.90 -2.83
N PRO A 31 0.55 16.19 -3.90
CA PRO A 31 0.95 15.19 -4.89
C PRO A 31 1.65 13.95 -4.32
N GLU A 32 2.42 14.11 -3.24
CA GLU A 32 3.06 12.97 -2.56
C GLU A 32 2.05 12.10 -1.83
N THR A 33 1.06 12.70 -1.15
CA THR A 33 -0.03 11.96 -0.49
C THR A 33 -0.82 11.15 -1.52
N ILE A 34 -1.16 11.77 -2.66
CA ILE A 34 -1.86 11.10 -3.76
C ILE A 34 -1.02 9.95 -4.31
N LYS A 35 0.29 10.16 -4.52
CA LYS A 35 1.22 9.12 -4.97
C LYS A 35 1.23 7.92 -4.03
N TYR A 36 1.34 8.14 -2.72
CA TYR A 36 1.33 7.05 -1.75
C TYR A 36 -0.02 6.33 -1.68
N SER A 37 -1.14 7.04 -1.89
CA SER A 37 -2.46 6.40 -2.01
C SER A 37 -2.53 5.47 -3.22
N GLN A 38 -2.07 5.92 -4.38
CA GLN A 38 -2.06 5.10 -5.60
C GLN A 38 -1.16 3.86 -5.47
N GLU A 39 0.00 4.01 -4.83
CA GLU A 39 0.91 2.89 -4.56
C GLU A 39 0.30 1.88 -3.59
N LEU A 40 -0.38 2.37 -2.54
CA LEU A 40 -1.12 1.52 -1.61
C LEU A 40 -2.25 0.74 -2.30
N ASP A 41 -3.02 1.40 -3.16
CA ASP A 41 -4.11 0.75 -3.92
C ASP A 41 -3.57 -0.36 -4.82
N LYS A 42 -2.44 -0.13 -5.50
CA LYS A 42 -1.78 -1.13 -6.34
C LYS A 42 -1.36 -2.36 -5.53
N LEU A 43 -0.73 -2.16 -4.38
CA LEU A 43 -0.27 -3.27 -3.52
C LEU A 43 -1.44 -4.08 -2.96
N ILE A 44 -2.54 -3.42 -2.60
CA ILE A 44 -3.77 -4.08 -2.16
C ILE A 44 -4.35 -4.93 -3.29
N PHE A 45 -4.41 -4.38 -4.51
CA PHE A 45 -4.90 -5.09 -5.68
C PHE A 45 -4.05 -6.33 -6.02
N GLU A 46 -2.71 -6.19 -6.03
CA GLU A 46 -1.79 -7.31 -6.23
C GLU A 46 -2.00 -8.42 -5.18
N THR A 47 -2.19 -8.04 -3.92
CA THR A 47 -2.47 -8.99 -2.84
C THR A 47 -3.80 -9.71 -3.04
N GLN A 48 -4.85 -8.99 -3.44
CA GLN A 48 -6.16 -9.57 -3.74
C GLN A 48 -6.09 -10.56 -4.93
N LEU A 49 -5.31 -10.26 -5.96
CA LEU A 49 -5.08 -11.16 -7.09
C LEU A 49 -4.37 -12.44 -6.65
N LEU A 50 -3.32 -12.32 -5.84
CA LEU A 50 -2.59 -13.47 -5.32
C LEU A 50 -3.49 -14.39 -4.48
N LEU A 51 -4.28 -13.81 -3.57
CA LEU A 51 -5.24 -14.58 -2.76
C LEU A 51 -6.28 -15.30 -3.62
N LYS A 52 -6.80 -14.64 -4.67
CA LYS A 52 -7.73 -15.26 -5.62
C LYS A 52 -7.09 -16.38 -6.45
N SER A 53 -5.81 -16.27 -6.78
CA SER A 53 -5.10 -17.30 -7.55
C SER A 53 -4.75 -18.56 -6.75
N CYS A 54 -4.83 -18.50 -5.41
CA CYS A 54 -4.65 -19.64 -4.51
C CYS A 54 -5.98 -20.33 -4.13
N SER A 55 -7.11 -19.90 -4.71
CA SER A 55 -8.45 -20.48 -4.50
C SER A 55 -8.82 -21.44 -5.63
#